data_AF-A0AAD9LDD4-F1
#
_entry.id   AF-A0AAD9LDD4-F1
#
_cell.length_a   1.000
_cell.length_b   1.000
_cell.length_c   1.000
_cell.angle_alpha   90.00
_cell.angle_beta   90.00
_cell.angle_gamma   90.00
#
_symmetry.space_group_name_H-M   'P 1'
#
loop_
_entity.id
_entity.type
_entity.pdbx_description
1 polymer ?
#
loop_
_entity_poly.entity_id
_entity_poly.type
_entity_poly.pdbx_seq_one_letter_code
_entity_poly.pdbx_strand_id
1 'polypeptide(L)'
;MSKHVKVVTSAGEAAAYMALVSSSNEATMLIKSNKLREAETLLRDVLRRKPAAGFDEVSVALTQNELGGVLRQLGELDEALELLTTALNVRDREDEKAGITIALRDGNITRDEVAKVYEAKGDCAKALEIRQPDRRICGSEACEALNYKDEGLHACARCKCIFYCGKACQRQDWKRHKSLCKPVKTAKKA
;
A
#
# COMPACT_ATOMS: atom_id res chain seq x y z
N MET A 1 2.08 -25.42 -9.13
CA MET A 1 3.14 -25.92 -8.23
C MET A 1 3.50 -24.81 -7.26
N SER A 2 3.02 -24.89 -6.01
CA SER A 2 3.34 -23.91 -4.97
C SER A 2 4.83 -23.98 -4.67
N LYS A 3 5.55 -22.86 -4.87
CA LYS A 3 6.89 -22.70 -4.32
C LYS A 3 6.74 -22.74 -2.80
N HIS A 4 7.07 -23.88 -2.22
CA HIS A 4 6.94 -24.12 -0.80
C HIS A 4 7.71 -23.06 -0.01
N VAL A 5 7.05 -22.51 1.01
CA VAL A 5 7.71 -21.84 2.13
C VAL A 5 8.91 -22.69 2.52
N LYS A 6 10.10 -22.10 2.52
CA LYS A 6 11.32 -22.84 2.88
C LYS A 6 11.13 -23.30 4.32
N VAL A 7 10.91 -24.60 4.51
CA VAL A 7 10.70 -25.16 5.85
C VAL A 7 11.95 -24.84 6.64
N VAL A 8 11.79 -24.09 7.72
CA VAL A 8 12.87 -23.73 8.63
C VAL A 8 13.39 -25.01 9.26
N THR A 9 14.62 -25.40 8.93
CA THR A 9 15.16 -26.74 9.22
C THR A 9 16.06 -26.79 10.46
N SER A 10 16.44 -25.63 11.00
CA SER A 10 17.26 -25.54 12.22
C SER A 10 16.73 -24.51 13.21
N ALA A 11 17.04 -24.69 14.50
CA ALA A 11 16.68 -23.75 15.56
C ALA A 11 17.23 -22.33 15.31
N GLY A 12 18.41 -22.21 14.69
CA GLY A 12 19.00 -20.93 14.30
C GLY A 12 18.23 -20.21 13.20
N GLU A 13 17.77 -20.96 12.18
CA GLU A 13 16.91 -20.40 11.12
C GLU A 13 15.54 -19.95 11.69
N ALA A 14 15.00 -20.68 12.67
CA ALA A 14 13.74 -20.34 13.34
C ALA A 14 13.86 -19.04 14.15
N ALA A 15 14.95 -18.89 14.89
CA ALA A 15 15.22 -17.67 15.64
C ALA A 15 15.37 -16.45 14.71
N ALA A 16 16.07 -16.61 13.58
CA ALA A 16 16.23 -15.54 12.59
C ALA A 16 14.90 -15.14 11.93
N TYR A 17 14.06 -16.12 11.59
CA TYR A 17 12.72 -15.87 11.05
C TYR A 17 11.84 -15.11 12.05
N MET A 18 11.76 -15.60 13.29
CA MET A 18 10.95 -14.98 14.35
C MET A 18 11.42 -13.58 14.71
N ALA A 19 12.74 -13.33 14.69
CA ALA A 19 13.28 -11.99 14.89
C ALA A 19 12.75 -10.99 13.84
N LEU A 20 12.68 -11.40 12.56
CA LEU A 20 12.16 -10.55 11.49
C LEU A 20 10.65 -10.32 11.58
N VAL A 21 9.88 -11.30 12.05
CA VAL A 21 8.46 -11.11 12.37
C VAL A 21 8.31 -10.08 13.48
N SER A 22 9.09 -10.19 14.55
CA SER A 22 9.09 -9.22 15.66
C SER A 22 9.43 -7.81 15.18
N SER A 23 10.48 -7.67 14.36
CA SER A 23 10.86 -6.38 13.77
C SER A 23 9.77 -5.79 12.85
N SER A 24 9.04 -6.63 12.11
CA SER A 24 7.93 -6.17 11.27
C SER A 24 6.77 -5.64 12.13
N ASN A 25 6.45 -6.33 13.22
CA ASN A 25 5.42 -5.88 14.17
C ASN A 25 5.83 -4.58 14.88
N GLU A 26 7.09 -4.46 15.27
CA GLU A 26 7.63 -3.23 15.85
C GLU A 26 7.56 -2.05 14.87
N ALA A 27 7.94 -2.27 13.61
CA ALA A 27 7.80 -1.25 12.56
C ALA A 27 6.35 -0.77 12.42
N THR A 28 5.38 -1.68 12.46
CA THR A 28 3.95 -1.32 12.46
C THR A 28 3.57 -0.43 13.65
N MET A 29 4.10 -0.72 14.85
CA MET A 29 3.85 0.10 16.04
C MET A 29 4.51 1.48 15.95
N LEU A 30 5.71 1.57 15.37
CA LEU A 30 6.39 2.83 15.11
C LEU A 30 5.60 3.69 14.12
N ILE A 31 5.06 3.11 13.05
CA ILE A 31 4.18 3.80 12.09
C ILE A 31 2.95 4.38 12.80
N LYS A 32 2.24 3.57 13.60
CA LYS A 32 1.07 4.01 14.36
C LYS A 32 1.39 5.14 15.35
N SER A 33 2.62 5.17 15.85
CA SER A 33 3.12 6.21 16.77
C SER A 33 3.74 7.41 16.03
N ASN A 34 3.61 7.46 14.70
CA ASN A 34 4.18 8.50 13.83
C ASN A 34 5.72 8.63 13.91
N LYS A 35 6.42 7.56 14.31
CA LYS A 35 7.89 7.48 14.38
C LYS A 35 8.46 6.98 13.06
N LEU A 36 8.23 7.75 12.00
CA LEU A 36 8.44 7.29 10.61
C LEU A 36 9.90 6.96 10.27
N ARG A 37 10.88 7.74 10.76
CA ARG A 37 12.31 7.48 10.49
C ARG A 37 12.85 6.24 11.21
N GLU A 38 12.35 5.97 12.41
CA GLU A 38 12.66 4.72 13.14
C GLU A 38 12.06 3.52 12.37
N ALA A 39 10.80 3.64 11.93
CA ALA A 39 10.14 2.62 11.12
C ALA A 39 10.86 2.36 9.79
N GLU A 40 11.29 3.42 9.09
CA GLU A 40 12.06 3.33 7.85
C GLU A 40 13.33 2.48 8.03
N THR A 41 14.12 2.79 9.08
CA THR A 41 15.37 2.08 9.39
C THR A 41 15.11 0.59 9.60
N LEU A 42 14.08 0.26 10.39
CA LEU A 42 13.74 -1.12 10.71
C LEU A 42 13.21 -1.89 9.49
N LEU A 43 12.33 -1.27 8.70
CA LEU A 43 11.78 -1.87 7.49
C LEU A 43 12.85 -2.14 6.42
N ARG A 44 13.86 -1.25 6.29
CA ARG A 44 15.00 -1.48 5.40
C ARG A 44 15.84 -2.69 5.83
N ASP A 45 16.08 -2.87 7.14
CA ASP A 45 16.77 -4.06 7.65
C ASP A 45 15.96 -5.34 7.38
N VAL A 46 14.66 -5.30 7.68
CA VAL A 46 13.74 -6.43 7.47
C VAL A 46 13.71 -6.81 5.99
N LEU A 47 13.54 -5.84 5.09
CA LEU A 47 13.44 -6.08 3.65
C LEU A 47 14.70 -6.75 3.10
N ARG A 48 15.88 -6.33 3.57
CA ARG A 48 17.17 -6.91 3.18
C ARG A 48 17.32 -8.37 3.62
N ARG A 49 16.78 -8.74 4.79
CA ARG A 49 17.02 -10.03 5.45
C ARG A 49 15.95 -11.09 5.14
N LYS A 50 14.72 -10.69 4.85
CA LYS A 50 13.58 -11.60 4.57
C LYS A 50 13.88 -12.69 3.53
N PRO A 51 14.47 -12.38 2.34
CA PRO A 51 14.71 -13.42 1.34
C PRO A 51 15.65 -14.52 1.83
N ALA A 52 16.74 -14.15 2.53
CA ALA A 52 17.71 -15.11 3.06
C ALA A 52 17.12 -15.96 4.20
N ALA A 53 16.17 -15.41 4.96
CA ALA A 53 15.47 -16.10 6.03
C ALA A 53 14.32 -17.01 5.54
N GLY A 54 14.07 -17.11 4.23
CA GLY A 54 13.11 -18.04 3.65
C GLY A 54 11.67 -17.53 3.57
N PHE A 55 11.44 -16.23 3.78
CA PHE A 55 10.14 -15.60 3.52
C PHE A 55 9.82 -15.63 2.02
N ASP A 56 8.54 -15.82 1.70
CA ASP A 56 8.08 -15.81 0.31
C ASP A 56 7.99 -14.40 -0.29
N GLU A 57 7.76 -14.35 -1.61
CA GLU A 57 7.65 -13.09 -2.35
C GLU A 57 6.50 -12.20 -1.85
N VAL A 58 5.40 -12.78 -1.35
CA VAL A 58 4.25 -12.03 -0.82
C VAL A 58 4.61 -11.33 0.49
N SER A 59 5.33 -12.01 1.39
CA SER A 59 5.80 -11.42 2.64
C SER A 59 6.84 -10.32 2.40
N VAL A 60 7.68 -10.48 1.37
CA VAL A 60 8.60 -9.42 0.93
C VAL A 60 7.80 -8.22 0.39
N ALA A 61 6.79 -8.46 -0.45
CA ALA A 61 5.91 -7.42 -0.99
C ALA A 61 5.14 -6.65 0.11
N LEU A 62 4.74 -7.32 1.19
CA LEU A 62 4.13 -6.67 2.34
C LEU A 62 5.08 -5.64 2.99
N THR A 63 6.35 -5.99 3.21
CA THR A 63 7.34 -5.04 3.74
C THR A 63 7.68 -3.93 2.76
N GLN A 64 7.74 -4.22 1.45
CA GLN A 64 7.89 -3.18 0.42
C GLN A 64 6.73 -2.19 0.46
N ASN A 65 5.49 -2.67 0.65
CA ASN A 65 4.32 -1.82 0.78
C ASN A 65 4.37 -0.93 2.03
N GLU A 66 4.72 -1.50 3.17
CA GLU A 66 4.87 -0.74 4.43
C GLU A 66 5.96 0.33 4.31
N LEU A 67 7.14 -0.03 3.79
CA LEU A 67 8.23 0.93 3.58
C LEU A 67 7.83 2.01 2.58
N GLY A 68 7.16 1.66 1.49
CA GLY A 68 6.65 2.62 0.52
C GLY A 68 5.64 3.60 1.11
N GLY A 69 4.74 3.14 1.99
CA GLY A 69 3.82 4.00 2.74
C GLY A 69 4.55 4.96 3.69
N VAL A 70 5.61 4.49 4.37
CA VAL A 70 6.47 5.32 5.22
C VAL A 70 7.21 6.38 4.40
N LEU A 71 7.86 5.97 3.31
CA LEU A 71 8.60 6.88 2.42
C LEU A 71 7.68 7.93 1.79
N ARG A 72 6.44 7.56 1.42
CA ARG A 72 5.42 8.51 0.98
C ARG A 72 5.15 9.59 2.03
N GLN A 73 5.00 9.21 3.29
CA GLN A 73 4.76 10.17 4.38
C GLN A 73 5.99 11.05 4.67
N LEU A 74 7.19 10.52 4.44
CA LEU A 74 8.46 11.26 4.56
C LEU A 74 8.75 12.17 3.36
N GLY A 75 8.05 12.01 2.23
CA GLY A 75 8.23 12.78 1.01
C GLY A 75 9.24 12.18 0.02
N GLU A 76 9.75 10.98 0.28
CA GLU A 76 10.67 10.25 -0.60
C GLU A 76 9.88 9.51 -1.70
N LEU A 77 9.24 10.29 -2.57
CA LEU A 77 8.16 9.81 -3.44
C LEU A 77 8.62 8.88 -4.56
N ASP A 78 9.85 9.03 -5.05
CA ASP A 78 10.38 8.20 -6.15
C ASP A 78 10.66 6.77 -5.68
N GLU A 79 11.39 6.62 -4.56
CA GLU A 79 11.65 5.31 -3.97
C GLU A 79 10.36 4.65 -3.47
N ALA A 80 9.44 5.43 -2.87
CA ALA A 80 8.13 4.94 -2.48
C ALA A 80 7.39 4.30 -3.68
N LEU A 81 7.43 4.97 -4.84
CA LEU A 81 6.76 4.48 -6.04
C LEU A 81 7.39 3.19 -6.57
N GLU A 82 8.72 3.08 -6.56
CA GLU A 82 9.44 1.88 -7.00
C GLU A 82 9.08 0.66 -6.13
N LEU A 83 9.12 0.82 -4.81
CA LEU A 83 8.80 -0.24 -3.85
C LEU A 83 7.34 -0.66 -3.94
N LEU A 84 6.41 0.30 -3.97
CA LEU A 84 4.98 0.01 -4.06
C LEU A 84 4.60 -0.63 -5.39
N THR A 85 5.23 -0.23 -6.49
CA THR A 85 4.98 -0.85 -7.81
C THR A 85 5.47 -2.29 -7.83
N THR A 86 6.63 -2.57 -7.24
CA THR A 86 7.16 -3.94 -7.10
C THR A 86 6.22 -4.79 -6.24
N ALA A 87 5.78 -4.27 -5.10
CA ALA A 87 4.83 -4.95 -4.21
C ALA A 87 3.49 -5.23 -4.91
N LEU A 88 2.96 -4.26 -5.66
CA LEU A 88 1.70 -4.37 -6.39
C LEU A 88 1.76 -5.51 -7.41
N ASN A 89 2.84 -5.59 -8.18
CA ASN A 89 2.99 -6.63 -9.21
C ASN A 89 2.98 -8.05 -8.62
N VAL A 90 3.63 -8.26 -7.47
CA VAL A 90 3.61 -9.56 -6.79
C VAL A 90 2.21 -9.87 -6.25
N ARG A 91 1.59 -8.90 -5.56
CA ARG A 91 0.28 -9.08 -4.92
C ARG A 91 -0.83 -9.30 -5.94
N ASP A 92 -0.90 -8.50 -7.00
CA ASP A 92 -1.88 -8.67 -8.07
C ASP A 92 -1.74 -10.05 -8.75
N ARG A 93 -0.51 -10.49 -9.03
CA ARG A 93 -0.26 -11.80 -9.66
C ARG A 93 -0.70 -12.96 -8.77
N GLU A 94 -0.41 -12.92 -7.47
CA GLU A 94 -0.82 -13.98 -6.55
C GLU A 94 -2.34 -13.95 -6.27
N ASP A 95 -2.96 -12.76 -6.21
CA ASP A 95 -4.42 -12.60 -6.12
C ASP A 95 -5.12 -13.22 -7.34
N GLU A 96 -4.62 -12.97 -8.56
CA GLU A 96 -5.14 -13.54 -9.80
C GLU A 96 -4.99 -15.06 -9.83
N LYS A 97 -3.81 -15.57 -9.45
CA LYS A 97 -3.52 -17.01 -9.39
C LYS A 97 -4.38 -17.74 -8.35
N ALA A 98 -4.71 -17.09 -7.24
CA ALA A 98 -5.59 -17.62 -6.21
C ALA A 98 -7.08 -17.44 -6.53
N GLY A 99 -7.43 -16.73 -7.60
CA GLY A 99 -8.82 -16.44 -7.97
C GLY A 99 -9.54 -15.54 -6.96
N ILE A 100 -8.80 -14.69 -6.24
CA ILE A 100 -9.34 -13.80 -5.20
C ILE A 100 -10.05 -12.62 -5.88
N THR A 101 -11.36 -12.54 -5.75
CA THR A 101 -12.20 -11.49 -6.38
C THR A 101 -12.81 -10.49 -5.40
N ILE A 102 -12.51 -10.60 -4.11
CA ILE A 102 -12.98 -9.64 -3.09
C ILE A 102 -12.30 -8.28 -3.26
N ALA A 103 -13.01 -7.21 -2.91
CA ALA A 103 -12.51 -5.84 -3.10
C ALA A 103 -11.39 -5.44 -2.12
N LEU A 104 -11.37 -6.00 -0.90
CA LEU A 104 -10.28 -5.83 0.05
C LEU A 104 -9.24 -6.95 -0.13
N ARG A 105 -8.55 -6.96 -1.27
CA ARG A 105 -7.36 -7.79 -1.48
C ARG A 105 -6.09 -6.95 -1.41
N ASP A 106 -4.98 -7.61 -1.08
CA ASP A 106 -3.67 -6.97 -0.86
C ASP A 106 -3.26 -6.08 -2.04
N GLY A 107 -3.52 -6.51 -3.29
CA GLY A 107 -3.25 -5.71 -4.48
C GLY A 107 -4.03 -4.39 -4.54
N ASN A 108 -5.29 -4.36 -4.06
CA ASN A 108 -6.10 -3.14 -4.06
C ASN A 108 -5.63 -2.14 -2.98
N ILE A 109 -5.13 -2.63 -1.84
CA ILE A 109 -4.51 -1.80 -0.79
C ILE A 109 -3.24 -1.13 -1.33
N THR A 110 -2.33 -1.92 -1.91
CA THR A 110 -1.09 -1.37 -2.48
C THR A 110 -1.36 -0.43 -3.65
N ARG A 111 -2.36 -0.73 -4.48
CA ARG A 111 -2.81 0.15 -5.57
C ARG A 111 -3.27 1.52 -5.06
N ASP A 112 -3.99 1.59 -3.95
CA ASP A 112 -4.36 2.89 -3.36
C ASP A 112 -3.14 3.64 -2.81
N GLU A 113 -2.17 2.96 -2.21
CA GLU A 113 -0.92 3.59 -1.77
C GLU A 113 -0.10 4.14 -2.95
N VAL A 114 0.02 3.39 -4.06
CA VAL A 114 0.63 3.89 -5.31
C VAL A 114 -0.09 5.16 -5.78
N ALA A 115 -1.42 5.15 -5.79
CA ALA A 115 -2.20 6.31 -6.21
C ALA A 115 -2.01 7.52 -5.28
N LYS A 116 -1.88 7.32 -3.96
CA LYS A 116 -1.53 8.40 -3.02
C LYS A 116 -0.14 8.98 -3.27
N VAL A 117 0.83 8.17 -3.72
CA VAL A 117 2.14 8.70 -4.16
C VAL A 117 1.97 9.61 -5.37
N TYR A 118 1.19 9.20 -6.38
CA TYR A 118 0.91 10.06 -7.53
C TYR A 118 0.16 11.34 -7.17
N GLU A 119 -0.79 11.29 -6.21
CA GLU A 119 -1.39 12.51 -5.63
C GLU A 119 -0.33 13.44 -5.03
N ALA A 120 0.61 12.90 -4.26
CA ALA A 120 1.70 13.66 -3.65
C ALA A 120 2.65 14.28 -4.70
N LYS A 121 2.91 13.56 -5.80
CA LYS A 121 3.67 14.06 -6.97
C LYS A 121 2.87 15.06 -7.80
N GLY A 122 1.58 15.26 -7.51
CA GLY A 122 0.69 16.19 -8.21
C GLY A 122 0.10 15.63 -9.51
N ASP A 123 0.22 14.33 -9.76
CA ASP A 123 -0.31 13.64 -10.93
C ASP A 123 -1.61 12.89 -10.60
N CYS A 124 -2.67 13.66 -10.41
CA CYS A 124 -4.00 13.13 -10.12
C CYS A 124 -4.57 12.30 -11.29
N ALA A 125 -4.11 12.53 -12.53
CA ALA A 125 -4.53 11.72 -13.68
C ALA A 125 -3.98 10.29 -13.56
N LYS A 126 -2.69 10.15 -13.24
CA LYS A 126 -2.08 8.85 -13.00
C LYS A 126 -2.64 8.16 -11.75
N ALA A 127 -2.90 8.92 -10.68
CA ALA A 127 -3.57 8.37 -9.49
C ALA A 127 -4.94 7.74 -9.84
N LEU A 128 -5.73 8.38 -10.71
CA LEU A 128 -7.01 7.84 -11.17
C LEU A 128 -6.84 6.60 -12.06
N GLU A 129 -5.86 6.61 -12.96
CA GLU A 129 -5.55 5.45 -13.84
C GLU A 129 -5.18 4.21 -13.01
N ILE A 130 -4.38 4.40 -11.96
CA ILE A 130 -3.98 3.32 -11.05
C ILE A 130 -5.18 2.77 -10.28
N ARG A 131 -6.10 3.64 -9.82
CA ARG A 131 -7.38 3.26 -9.18
C ARG A 131 -8.41 2.78 -10.21
N GLN A 132 -8.05 1.72 -10.93
CA GLN A 132 -8.89 1.03 -11.91
C GLN A 132 -10.31 0.79 -11.35
N PRO A 133 -11.37 0.91 -12.18
CA PRO A 133 -12.71 0.46 -11.81
C PRO A 133 -12.69 -0.96 -11.23
N ASP A 134 -13.60 -1.24 -10.30
CA ASP A 134 -13.76 -2.51 -9.58
C ASP A 134 -12.59 -2.88 -8.64
N ARG A 135 -11.49 -2.12 -8.66
CA ARG A 135 -10.31 -2.31 -7.79
C ARG A 135 -10.12 -1.16 -6.82
N ARG A 136 -11.12 -0.30 -6.68
CA ARG A 136 -11.07 0.89 -5.82
C ARG A 136 -11.41 0.55 -4.39
N ILE A 137 -10.74 1.23 -3.48
CA ILE A 137 -11.02 1.18 -2.04
C ILE A 137 -11.19 2.60 -1.50
N CYS A 138 -11.58 2.70 -0.24
CA CYS A 138 -11.59 3.97 0.46
C CYS A 138 -10.16 4.49 0.67
N GLY A 139 -9.87 5.72 0.23
CA GLY A 139 -8.55 6.34 0.37
C GLY A 139 -8.25 6.89 1.77
N SER A 140 -9.20 6.78 2.71
CA SER A 140 -8.99 7.16 4.11
C SER A 140 -8.23 6.06 4.83
N GLU A 141 -7.04 6.37 5.35
CA GLU A 141 -6.18 5.43 6.10
C GLU A 141 -6.82 4.95 7.42
N ALA A 142 -7.82 5.68 7.94
CA ALA A 142 -8.61 5.29 9.12
C ALA A 142 -9.88 4.48 8.78
N CYS A 143 -10.07 4.08 7.52
CA CYS A 143 -11.26 3.34 7.12
C CYS A 143 -11.14 1.86 7.53
N GLU A 144 -12.14 1.35 8.26
CA GLU A 144 -12.20 -0.05 8.70
C GLU A 144 -13.23 -0.88 7.90
N ALA A 145 -13.78 -0.31 6.82
CA ALA A 145 -14.71 -1.05 5.97
C ALA A 145 -14.00 -2.20 5.25
N LEU A 146 -14.63 -3.37 5.22
CA LEU A 146 -14.04 -4.59 4.64
C LEU A 146 -14.57 -4.94 3.25
N ASN A 147 -15.60 -4.21 2.79
CA ASN A 147 -16.26 -4.47 1.51
C ASN A 147 -16.42 -3.15 0.75
N TYR A 148 -15.81 -3.07 -0.43
CA TYR A 148 -15.90 -1.93 -1.31
C TYR A 148 -16.57 -2.36 -2.60
N LYS A 149 -17.49 -1.52 -3.07
CA LYS A 149 -18.09 -1.63 -4.38
C LYS A 149 -18.03 -0.27 -5.02
N ASP A 150 -17.76 -0.22 -6.32
CA ASP A 150 -17.59 1.05 -7.03
C ASP A 150 -18.85 1.93 -6.91
N GLU A 151 -20.05 1.35 -6.84
CA GLU A 151 -21.30 2.08 -6.66
C GLU A 151 -21.44 2.72 -5.26
N GLY A 152 -20.75 2.16 -4.26
CA GLY A 152 -20.73 2.67 -2.88
C GLY A 152 -19.58 3.64 -2.59
N LEU A 153 -18.71 3.88 -3.57
CA LEU A 153 -17.55 4.76 -3.43
C LEU A 153 -17.81 6.13 -4.06
N HIS A 154 -17.58 7.17 -3.27
CA HIS A 154 -17.75 8.56 -3.69
C HIS A 154 -16.40 9.20 -3.97
N ALA A 155 -16.18 9.62 -5.22
CA ALA A 155 -15.00 10.39 -5.58
C ALA A 155 -14.97 11.74 -4.86
N CYS A 156 -13.78 12.24 -4.52
CA CYS A 156 -13.60 13.61 -4.07
C CYS A 156 -14.14 14.58 -5.13
N ALA A 157 -15.10 15.44 -4.77
CA ALA A 157 -15.80 16.32 -5.70
C ALA A 157 -14.87 17.27 -6.50
N ARG A 158 -13.71 17.62 -5.93
CA ARG A 158 -12.74 18.52 -6.55
C ARG A 158 -11.74 17.80 -7.45
N CYS A 159 -10.99 16.83 -6.92
CA CYS A 159 -9.94 16.18 -7.70
C CYS A 159 -10.46 15.07 -8.60
N LYS A 160 -11.51 14.35 -8.18
CA LYS A 160 -12.08 13.16 -8.82
C LYS A 160 -11.11 11.96 -8.96
N CYS A 161 -9.93 11.99 -8.34
CA CYS A 161 -8.97 10.87 -8.41
C CYS A 161 -8.84 10.02 -7.14
N ILE A 162 -9.42 10.42 -6.00
CA ILE A 162 -9.49 9.61 -4.76
C ILE A 162 -10.96 9.34 -4.41
N PHE A 163 -11.22 8.20 -3.75
CA PHE A 163 -12.56 7.69 -3.48
C PHE A 163 -12.76 7.41 -1.99
N TYR A 164 -13.98 7.55 -1.49
CA TYR A 164 -14.33 7.33 -0.08
C TYR A 164 -15.66 6.61 0.06
N CYS A 165 -15.82 5.77 1.08
CA CYS A 165 -17.13 5.17 1.40
C CYS A 165 -18.20 6.20 1.80
N GLY A 166 -17.79 7.43 2.12
CA GLY A 166 -18.71 8.50 2.48
C GLY A 166 -18.02 9.74 3.02
N LYS A 167 -18.84 10.74 3.38
CA LYS A 167 -18.38 12.04 3.89
C LYS A 167 -17.55 11.92 5.18
N ALA A 168 -17.82 10.92 6.02
CA ALA A 168 -17.06 10.70 7.26
C ALA A 168 -15.58 10.40 6.95
N CYS A 169 -15.31 9.41 6.09
CA CYS A 169 -13.96 9.06 5.68
C CYS A 169 -13.27 10.21 4.92
N GLN A 170 -14.00 10.92 4.05
CA GLN A 170 -13.45 12.10 3.37
C GLN A 170 -13.00 13.19 4.37
N ARG A 171 -13.79 13.44 5.42
CA ARG A 171 -13.46 14.43 6.46
C ARG A 171 -12.25 14.01 7.30
N GLN A 172 -12.13 12.72 7.63
CA GLN A 172 -10.98 12.19 8.37
C GLN A 172 -9.70 12.33 7.56
N ASP A 173 -9.74 11.98 6.27
CA ASP A 173 -8.59 12.06 5.35
C ASP A 173 -8.23 13.50 4.95
N TRP A 174 -9.14 14.47 5.16
CA TRP A 174 -8.97 15.84 4.66
C TRP A 174 -7.68 16.53 5.12
N LYS A 175 -7.21 16.23 6.33
CA LYS A 175 -5.94 16.78 6.84
C LYS A 175 -4.75 16.44 5.92
N ARG A 176 -4.71 15.22 5.40
CA ARG A 176 -3.69 14.74 4.44
C ARG A 176 -4.03 15.18 3.01
N HIS A 177 -5.27 14.95 2.57
CA HIS A 177 -5.64 15.13 1.16
C HIS A 177 -5.78 16.60 0.73
N LYS A 178 -6.14 17.54 1.62
CA LYS A 178 -6.42 18.95 1.27
C LYS A 178 -5.32 19.62 0.45
N SER A 179 -4.06 19.43 0.85
CA SER A 179 -2.89 20.04 0.18
C SER A 179 -2.56 19.37 -1.16
N LEU A 180 -2.94 18.11 -1.33
CA LEU A 180 -2.69 17.30 -2.54
C LEU A 180 -3.82 17.39 -3.56
N CYS A 181 -5.01 17.82 -3.13
CA CYS A 181 -6.23 17.85 -3.93
C CYS A 181 -6.15 18.80 -5.13
N LYS A 182 -5.76 18.25 -6.29
CA LYS A 182 -5.68 18.96 -7.58
C LYS A 182 -6.66 18.34 -8.60
N PRO A 183 -7.45 19.11 -9.35
CA PRO A 183 -8.32 18.57 -10.40
C PRO A 183 -7.55 17.74 -11.43
N VAL A 184 -8.10 16.60 -11.85
CA VAL A 184 -7.64 15.93 -13.07
C VAL A 184 -7.83 16.91 -14.23
N LYS A 185 -6.74 17.27 -14.90
CA LYS A 185 -6.82 18.05 -16.14
C LYS A 185 -7.46 17.17 -17.21
N THR A 186 -8.74 17.34 -17.44
CA THR A 186 -9.40 16.77 -18.62
C THR A 186 -8.78 17.45 -19.84
N ALA A 187 -8.18 16.67 -20.76
CA ALA A 187 -7.86 17.20 -22.08
C ALA A 187 -9.16 17.81 -22.64
N LYS A 188 -9.13 19.10 -23.03
CA LYS A 188 -10.24 19.69 -23.76
C LYS A 188 -10.45 18.80 -24.98
N LYS A 189 -11.65 18.22 -25.13
CA LYS A 189 -12.04 17.63 -26.42
C LYS A 189 -11.95 18.77 -27.44
N ALA A 190 -11.07 18.61 -28.43
CA ALA A 190 -11.03 19.47 -29.61
C ALA A 190 -12.33 19.28 -30.41
#